data_AF-A0A963HD62-F1
#
_entry.id   AF-A0A963HD62-F1
#
_cell.length_a   1.000
_cell.length_b   1.000
_cell.length_c   1.000
_cell.angle_alpha   90.00
_cell.angle_beta   90.00
_cell.angle_gamma   90.00
#
_symmetry.space_group_name_H-M   'P 1'
#
loop_
_entity.id
_entity.type
_entity.pdbx_description
1 polymer ?
#
loop_
_entity_poly.entity_id
_entity_poly.type
_entity_poly.pdbx_seq_one_letter_code
_entity_poly.pdbx_strand_id
1 'polypeptide(L)' 'LIVAGGETSGAVVKALGVDGLRIGPEIDPGVPWTAAIQNDPAARTLALALKSGNFGSEDFFLKAWDQLA' A
#
# COMPACT_ATOMS: atom_id res chain seq x y z
N LEU A 1 -4.02 1.24 4.51
CA LEU A 1 -3.24 0.15 5.14
C LEU A 1 -1.78 0.29 4.69
N ILE A 2 -0.85 0.27 5.63
CA ILE A 2 0.59 0.42 5.36
C ILE A 2 1.27 -0.90 5.77
N VAL A 3 2.08 -1.47 4.88
CA VAL A 3 2.78 -2.75 5.09
C VAL A 3 4.24 -2.58 4.72
N ALA A 4 5.14 -3.13 5.54
CA ALA A 4 6.57 -3.15 5.29
C ALA A 4 7.10 -4.58 5.13
N GLY A 5 8.00 -4.76 4.17
CA GLY A 5 8.55 -6.05 3.77
C GLY A 5 7.89 -6.55 2.48
N GLY A 6 8.69 -6.99 1.51
CA GLY A 6 8.19 -7.41 0.20
C GLY A 6 7.33 -8.68 0.29
N GLU A 7 7.83 -9.70 0.99
CA GLU A 7 7.15 -10.97 1.21
C GLU A 7 5.88 -10.77 2.07
N THR A 8 5.98 -9.96 3.12
CA THR A 8 4.84 -9.58 3.97
C THR A 8 3.75 -8.87 3.16
N SER A 9 4.15 -7.91 2.31
CA SER A 9 3.22 -7.19 1.44
C SER A 9 2.52 -8.14 0.46
N GLY A 10 3.25 -9.07 -0.15
CA GLY A 10 2.69 -10.09 -1.03
C GLY A 10 1.67 -10.99 -0.33
N ALA A 11 1.99 -11.45 0.89
CA ALA A 11 1.08 -12.26 1.69
C ALA A 11 -0.22 -11.49 2.05
N VAL A 12 -0.09 -10.22 2.45
CA VAL A 12 -1.24 -9.36 2.82
C VAL A 12 -2.14 -9.09 1.62
N VAL A 13 -1.58 -8.68 0.47
CA VAL A 13 -2.33 -8.40 -0.76
C VAL A 13 -3.11 -9.64 -1.22
N LYS A 14 -2.48 -10.82 -1.14
CA LYS A 14 -3.13 -12.09 -1.48
C LYS A 14 -4.27 -12.44 -0.51
N ALA A 15 -4.07 -12.26 0.78
CA ALA A 15 -5.10 -12.53 1.79
C ALA A 15 -6.30 -11.59 1.67
N LEU A 16 -6.08 -10.36 1.19
CA LEU A 16 -7.13 -9.37 0.95
C LEU A 16 -7.86 -9.57 -0.39
N GLY A 17 -7.45 -10.53 -1.23
CA GLY A 17 -8.08 -10.76 -2.54
C GLY A 17 -7.91 -9.57 -3.49
N VAL A 18 -6.74 -8.94 -3.48
CA VAL A 18 -6.42 -7.81 -4.37
C VAL A 18 -5.89 -8.36 -5.69
N ASP A 19 -6.59 -8.05 -6.79
CA ASP A 19 -6.29 -8.51 -8.14
C ASP A 19 -5.31 -7.58 -8.88
N GLY A 20 -5.25 -6.32 -8.46
CA GLY A 20 -4.36 -5.33 -9.05
C GLY A 20 -4.22 -4.08 -8.19
N LEU A 21 -3.28 -3.23 -8.55
CA LEU A 21 -3.01 -1.97 -7.88
C LEU A 21 -3.06 -0.84 -8.90
N ARG A 22 -3.84 0.20 -8.60
CA ARG A 22 -3.77 1.47 -9.30
C ARG A 22 -2.76 2.36 -8.58
N ILE A 23 -1.70 2.74 -9.28
CA ILE A 23 -0.63 3.60 -8.74
C ILE A 23 -1.17 5.01 -8.52
N GLY A 24 -0.87 5.57 -7.34
CA GLY A 24 -1.23 6.91 -6.90
C GLY A 24 0.00 7.76 -6.61
N PRO A 25 -0.14 8.81 -5.77
CA PRO A 25 0.96 9.71 -5.43
C PRO A 25 2.06 8.99 -4.65
N GLU A 26 3.29 9.50 -4.81
CA GLU A 26 4.46 8.97 -4.12
C GLU A 26 4.52 9.46 -2.66
N ILE A 27 4.79 8.56 -1.72
CA ILE A 27 4.99 8.91 -0.30
C ILE A 27 6.47 9.23 -0.06
N ASP A 28 7.34 8.33 -0.53
CA ASP A 28 8.79 8.42 -0.53
C ASP A 28 9.32 7.74 -1.81
N PRO A 29 10.58 8.01 -2.23
CA PRO A 29 11.17 7.44 -3.43
C PRO A 29 10.99 5.92 -3.54
N GLY A 30 10.29 5.47 -4.58
CA GLY A 30 9.99 4.07 -4.87
C GLY A 30 8.83 3.47 -4.07
N VAL A 31 8.09 4.28 -3.30
CA VAL A 31 6.98 3.80 -2.45
C VAL A 31 5.75 4.71 -2.61
N PRO A 32 4.87 4.42 -3.57
CA PRO A 32 3.63 5.17 -3.75
C PRO A 32 2.48 4.65 -2.90
N TRP A 33 1.49 5.51 -2.69
CA TRP A 33 0.14 5.07 -2.40
C TRP A 33 -0.44 4.33 -3.59
N THR A 34 -1.22 3.29 -3.33
CA THR A 34 -1.94 2.54 -4.35
C THR A 34 -3.38 2.31 -3.92
N ALA A 35 -4.29 2.21 -4.88
CA ALA A 35 -5.66 1.79 -4.63
C ALA A 35 -5.82 0.32 -5.07
N ALA A 36 -6.37 -0.51 -4.20
CA ALA A 36 -6.68 -1.90 -4.52
C ALA A 36 -7.73 -1.98 -5.63
N ILE A 37 -7.49 -2.87 -6.59
CA ILE A 37 -8.47 -3.32 -7.58
C ILE A 37 -8.89 -4.71 -7.13
N GLN A 38 -10.19 -4.88 -6.86
CA GLN A 38 -10.78 -6.13 -6.40
C GLN A 38 -11.99 -6.45 -7.29
N ASN A 39 -12.18 -7.72 -7.61
CA ASN A 39 -13.29 -8.20 -8.42
C ASN A 39 -14.61 -8.37 -7.64
N ASP A 40 -14.64 -8.02 -6.35
CA ASP A 40 -15.85 -8.04 -5.52
C ASP A 40 -16.58 -6.67 -5.58
N PRO A 41 -17.80 -6.59 -6.13
CA PRO A 41 -18.59 -5.37 -6.21
C PRO A 41 -18.95 -4.75 -4.84
N ALA A 42 -18.91 -5.54 -3.77
CA ALA A 42 -19.16 -5.08 -2.40
C ALA A 42 -17.88 -4.62 -1.69
N ALA A 43 -16.70 -4.82 -2.30
CA ALA A 43 -15.44 -4.40 -1.71
C ALA A 43 -15.36 -2.87 -1.59
N ARG A 44 -14.93 -2.39 -0.42
CA ARG A 44 -14.64 -0.98 -0.22
C ARG A 44 -13.29 -0.64 -0.85
N THR A 45 -13.18 0.56 -1.40
CA THR A 45 -11.89 1.11 -1.86
C THR A 45 -10.87 1.05 -0.74
N LEU A 46 -9.75 0.35 -0.98
CA LEU A 46 -8.66 0.20 -0.03
C LEU A 46 -7.41 0.92 -0.53
N ALA A 47 -6.93 1.88 0.24
CA ALA A 47 -5.61 2.49 0.03
C ALA A 47 -4.51 1.61 0.66
N LEU A 48 -3.48 1.32 -0.12
CA LEU A 48 -2.35 0.45 0.23
C LEU A 48 -1.03 1.18 0.00
N ALA A 49 -0.17 1.21 1.01
CA ALA A 49 1.25 1.58 0.87
C ALA A 49 2.10 0.33 1.17
N LEU A 50 2.79 -0.17 0.14
CA LEU A 50 3.54 -1.43 0.21
C LEU A 50 5.04 -1.11 0.09
N LYS A 51 5.71 -1.04 1.25
CA LYS A 51 7.12 -0.65 1.35
C LYS A 51 8.02 -1.88 1.31
N SER A 52 9.01 -1.90 0.43
CA SER A 52 10.13 -2.86 0.55
C SER A 52 10.92 -2.60 1.85
N GLY A 53 11.61 -3.62 2.37
CA GLY A 53 12.32 -3.55 3.65
C GLY A 53 13.24 -2.34 3.77
N ASN A 54 14.04 -2.07 2.74
CA ASN A 54 15.09 -1.03 2.74
C ASN A 54 14.68 0.31 2.10
N PHE A 55 13.40 0.49 1.73
CA PHE A 55 12.93 1.71 1.07
C PHE A 55 12.30 2.69 2.06
N GLY A 56 12.20 3.97 1.69
CA GLY A 56 11.60 4.99 2.53
C GLY A 56 12.50 5.46 3.68
N SER A 57 12.15 6.63 4.19
CA SER A 57 12.79 7.33 5.30
C SER A 57 12.31 6.82 6.66
N GLU A 58 13.00 7.21 7.75
CA GLU A 58 12.66 6.76 9.12
C GLU A 58 11.23 7.16 9.54
N ASP A 59 10.72 8.27 9.02
CA ASP A 59 9.39 8.81 9.29
C ASP A 59 8.32 8.37 8.28
N PHE A 60 8.62 7.38 7.42
CA PHE A 60 7.72 6.92 6.35
C PHE A 60 6.29 6.63 6.81
N PHE A 61 6.12 5.94 7.94
CA PHE A 61 4.78 5.59 8.43
C PHE A 61 3.95 6.82 8.83
N LEU A 62 4.61 7.86 9.35
CA LEU A 62 3.95 9.13 9.70
C LEU A 62 3.57 9.89 8.42
N LYS A 63 4.51 10.04 7.48
CA LYS A 63 4.24 10.65 6.16
C LYS A 63 3.09 9.97 5.43
N ALA A 64 3.08 8.64 5.42
CA ALA A 64 2.01 7.87 4.80
C ALA A 64 0.67 8.19 5.49
N TRP A 65 0.62 8.13 6.82
CA TRP A 65 -0.60 8.37 7.58
C TRP A 65 -1.14 9.80 7.40
N ASP A 66 -0.27 10.80 7.44
CA ASP A 66 -0.63 12.22 7.30
C ASP A 66 -1.21 12.53 5.91
N GLN A 67 -0.89 11.75 4.87
CA GLN A 67 -1.50 11.91 3.54
C GLN A 67 -2.92 11.32 3.42
N LEU A 68 -3.36 10.51 4.40
CA LEU A 68 -4.70 9.90 4.43
C LEU A 68 -5.65 10.56 5.43
N ALA A 69 -5.12 11.35 6.37
CA ALA A 69 -5.87 12.10 7.38
C ALA A 69 -6.49 13.37 6.79
#